data_AF-A0A2V7WYM0-F1
#
_entry.id   AF-A0A2V7WYM0-F1
#
_cell.length_a   1.000
_cell.length_b   1.000
_cell.length_c   1.000
_cell.angle_alpha   90.00
_cell.angle_beta   90.00
_cell.angle_gamma   90.00
#
_symmetry.space_group_name_H-M   'P 1'
#
loop_
_entity.id
_entity.type
_entity.pdbx_description
1 polymer ?
#
loop_
_entity_poly.entity_id
_entity_poly.type
_entity_poly.pdbx_seq_one_letter_code
_entity_poly.pdbx_strand_id
1 'polypeptide(L)' 'MTSVMTPPGVRTPADYIESVMISVKAKNPAEPEFHQAVAEVFDSLRLVLAKHPEYQSARLLERIVEPERV' A
#
# COMPACT_ATOMS: atom_id res chain seq x y z
N MET A 1 19.52 -16.67 -5.64
CA MET A 1 20.16 -15.34 -5.74
C MET A 1 19.20 -14.33 -6.38
N THR A 2 18.11 -14.00 -5.68
CA THR A 2 17.32 -12.80 -6.02
C THR A 2 16.92 -12.16 -4.71
N SER A 3 17.84 -11.34 -4.20
CA SER A 3 17.58 -10.45 -3.08
C SER A 3 16.47 -9.51 -3.52
N VAL A 4 15.29 -9.63 -2.91
CA VAL A 4 14.23 -8.64 -3.05
C VAL A 4 14.81 -7.33 -2.51
N MET A 5 15.06 -6.38 -3.39
CA MET A 5 15.53 -5.05 -3.05
C MET A 5 14.38 -4.33 -2.34
N THR A 6 14.32 -4.48 -1.02
CA THR A 6 13.55 -3.58 -0.16
C THR A 6 14.27 -2.23 -0.19
N PRO A 7 13.61 -1.12 -0.56
CA PRO A 7 14.24 0.19 -0.50
C PRO A 7 14.65 0.51 0.95
N PRO A 8 15.80 1.17 1.17
CA PRO A 8 16.24 1.54 2.49
C PRO A 8 15.38 2.70 2.98
N GLY A 9 14.37 2.44 3.82
CA GLY A 9 13.61 3.56 4.43
C GLY A 9 12.31 3.22 5.15
N VAL A 10 11.60 2.14 4.81
CA VAL A 10 10.27 1.88 5.37
C VAL A 10 10.39 1.25 6.75
N ARG A 11 10.25 2.05 7.81
CA ARG A 11 10.29 1.60 9.21
C ARG A 11 8.92 1.62 9.87
N THR A 12 7.96 2.31 9.26
CA THR A 12 6.64 2.54 9.85
C THR A 12 5.51 2.17 8.89
N PRO A 13 4.31 1.85 9.42
CA PRO A 13 3.11 1.64 8.62
C PRO A 13 2.75 2.82 7.71
N ALA A 14 3.09 4.05 8.14
CA ALA A 14 2.81 5.26 7.37
C ALA A 14 3.63 5.31 6.07
N ASP A 15 4.92 5.00 6.16
CA ASP A 15 5.82 4.94 4.99
C ASP A 15 5.36 3.86 3.98
N TYR A 16 4.88 2.72 4.48
CA TYR A 16 4.36 1.65 3.64
C TYR A 16 3.09 2.10 2.91
N ILE A 17 2.12 2.68 3.62
CA ILE A 17 0.89 3.23 3.03
C ILE A 17 1.21 4.27 1.95
N GLU A 18 2.13 5.19 2.21
CA GLU A 18 2.53 6.22 1.25
C GLU A 18 3.12 5.61 -0.02
N SER A 19 3.99 4.60 0.12
CA SER A 19 4.58 3.92 -1.04
C SER A 19 3.53 3.24 -1.95
N VAL A 20 2.49 2.65 -1.35
CA VAL A 20 1.39 2.04 -2.11
C VAL A 20 0.51 3.11 -2.75
N MET A 21 0.21 4.20 -2.03
CA MET A 21 -0.57 5.32 -2.57
C MET A 21 0.08 5.98 -3.78
N ILE A 22 1.41 6.11 -3.80
CA ILE A 22 2.16 6.60 -4.98
C ILE A 22 1.90 5.66 -6.17
N SER A 23 1.98 4.35 -5.95
CA SER A 23 1.76 3.35 -6.99
C SER A 23 0.33 3.37 -7.53
N VAL A 24 -0.66 3.48 -6.63
CA VAL A 24 -2.09 3.59 -6.99
C VAL A 24 -2.33 4.83 -7.86
N LYS A 25 -1.86 6.01 -7.42
CA LYS A 25 -2.02 7.26 -8.18
C LYS A 25 -1.35 7.22 -9.56
N ALA A 26 -0.21 6.53 -9.66
CA ALA A 26 0.49 6.38 -10.92
C ALA A 26 -0.25 5.46 -11.91
N LYS A 27 -0.94 4.43 -11.42
CA LYS A 27 -1.72 3.48 -12.23
C LYS A 27 -3.10 4.02 -12.62
N ASN A 28 -3.71 4.82 -11.74
CA ASN A 28 -5.10 5.29 -11.87
C ASN A 28 -5.19 6.84 -11.86
N PRO A 29 -4.37 7.59 -12.64
CA PRO A 29 -4.16 9.03 -12.44
C PRO A 29 -5.43 9.90 -12.54
N ALA A 30 -6.46 9.43 -13.24
CA ALA A 30 -7.71 10.15 -13.47
C ALA A 30 -8.87 9.73 -12.54
N GLU A 31 -8.60 8.99 -11.46
CA GLU A 31 -9.62 8.44 -10.56
C GLU A 31 -9.51 9.04 -9.14
N PRO A 32 -9.84 10.33 -8.94
CA PRO A 32 -9.64 10.99 -7.65
C PRO A 32 -10.52 10.41 -6.53
N GLU A 33 -11.74 9.96 -6.82
CA GLU A 33 -12.63 9.31 -5.86
C GLU A 33 -12.07 7.96 -5.40
N PHE A 34 -11.45 7.21 -6.32
CA PHE A 34 -10.76 5.96 -5.99
C PHE A 34 -9.57 6.24 -5.07
N HIS A 35 -8.74 7.23 -5.39
CA HIS A 35 -7.62 7.64 -4.54
C HIS A 35 -8.06 8.04 -3.13
N GLN A 36 -9.16 8.79 -3.02
CA GLN A 36 -9.72 9.17 -1.74
C GLN A 36 -10.15 7.94 -0.94
N ALA A 37 -10.95 7.05 -1.56
CA ALA A 37 -11.46 5.86 -0.89
C ALA A 37 -10.31 4.96 -0.39
N VAL A 38 -9.29 4.73 -1.22
CA VAL A 38 -8.11 3.94 -0.82
C VAL A 38 -7.37 4.61 0.34
N ALA A 39 -7.18 5.92 0.30
CA ALA A 39 -6.50 6.65 1.38
C ALA A 39 -7.25 6.56 2.71
N GLU A 40 -8.58 6.75 2.70
CA GLU A 40 -9.41 6.65 3.91
C GLU A 40 -9.37 5.24 4.51
N VAL A 41 -9.47 4.20 3.68
CA VAL A 41 -9.36 2.81 4.13
C VAL A 41 -7.96 2.55 4.71
N PHE A 42 -6.89 2.95 4.03
CA PHE A 42 -5.53 2.72 4.49
C PHE A 42 -5.22 3.45 5.81
N ASP A 43 -5.75 4.65 6.00
CA ASP A 43 -5.62 5.40 7.25
C ASP A 43 -6.17 4.61 8.44
N SER A 44 -7.34 3.99 8.26
CA SER A 44 -7.98 3.14 9.28
C SER A 44 -7.18 1.88 9.62
N LEU A 45 -6.35 1.38 8.70
CA LEU A 45 -5.56 0.15 8.85
C LEU A 45 -4.20 0.36 9.54
N ARG A 46 -3.78 1.60 9.81
CA ARG A 46 -2.47 1.93 10.40
C ARG A 46 -2.15 1.13 11.68
N LEU A 47 -3.12 0.99 12.58
CA LEU A 47 -2.94 0.27 13.84
C LEU A 47 -2.70 -1.24 13.61
N VAL A 48 -3.42 -1.82 12.66
CA VAL A 48 -3.29 -3.25 12.32
C VAL A 48 -1.95 -3.51 11.66
N LEU A 49 -1.54 -2.66 10.72
CA LEU A 49 -0.23 -2.74 10.06
C LEU A 49 0.93 -2.58 11.05
N ALA A 50 0.76 -1.77 12.11
CA ALA A 50 1.75 -1.65 13.18
C ALA A 50 1.89 -2.94 14.00
N LYS A 51 0.77 -3.64 14.23
CA LYS A 51 0.74 -4.91 14.99
C LYS A 51 1.15 -6.12 14.15
N HIS A 52 0.97 -6.05 12.83
CA HIS A 52 1.16 -7.14 11.87
C HIS A 52 2.11 -6.74 10.73
N PRO A 53 3.43 -6.63 11.00
CA PRO A 53 4.42 -6.28 9.98
C PRO A 53 4.52 -7.32 8.84
N GLU A 54 4.03 -8.54 9.06
CA GLU A 54 3.92 -9.58 8.04
C GLU A 54 3.05 -9.16 6.84
N TYR A 55 2.06 -8.28 7.02
CA TYR A 55 1.20 -7.81 5.92
C TYR A 55 1.94 -6.93 4.91
N GLN A 56 2.94 -6.19 5.38
CA GLN A 56 3.85 -5.47 4.50
C GLN A 56 4.75 -6.45 3.74
N SER A 57 5.27 -7.46 4.43
CA SER A 57 6.13 -8.48 3.81
C SER A 57 5.39 -9.29 2.74
N ALA A 58 4.08 -9.48 2.92
CA ALA A 58 3.20 -10.15 1.97
C ALA A 58 2.66 -9.24 0.84
N ARG A 59 3.01 -7.95 0.82
CA ARG A 59 2.49 -6.95 -0.14
C ARG A 59 0.96 -6.94 -0.20
N LEU A 60 0.33 -6.98 0.97
CA LEU A 60 -1.12 -7.16 1.08
C LEU A 60 -1.90 -5.97 0.53
N LEU A 61 -1.43 -4.74 0.80
CA LEU A 61 -2.14 -3.53 0.39
C LEU A 61 -2.13 -3.37 -1.14
N GLU A 62 -0.99 -3.66 -1.77
CA GLU A 62 -0.83 -3.65 -3.23
C GLU A 62 -1.76 -4.64 -3.91
N ARG A 63 -2.05 -5.78 -3.28
CA ARG A 63 -2.95 -6.78 -3.85
C ARG A 63 -4.42 -6.41 -3.70
N ILE A 64 -4.79 -5.72 -2.63
CA ILE A 64 -6.19 -5.35 -2.35
C ILE A 64 -6.64 -4.19 -3.24
N VAL A 65 -5.74 -3.28 -3.62
CA VAL A 65 -6.07 -2.16 -4.51
C VAL A 65 -6.14 -2.55 -5.98
N GLU A 66 -5.64 -3.72 -6.35
CA GLU A 66 -5.72 -4.22 -7.72
C GLU A 66 -7.03 -5.03 -7.89
N PRO A 67 -7.91 -4.64 -8.82
CA PRO A 67 -9.15 -5.37 -9.04
C PRO A 67 -8.86 -6.79 -9.58
N GLU A 68 -9.60 -7.79 -9.08
CA GLU A 68 -9.43 -9.18 -9.51
C GLU A 68 -9.86 -9.41 -10.97
N ARG A 69 -10.76 -8.56 -11.50
CA ARG A 69 -11.22 -8.53 -12.89
C ARG A 69 -11.62 -7.10 -13.28
N VAL A 70 -11.33 -6.71 -14.51
CA VAL A 70 -11.77 -5.46 -15.18
C VAL A 70 -12.73 -5.77 -16.32
#